data_AF-A0A936FW21-F1
#
_entry.id   AF-A0A936FW21-F1
#
_cell.length_a   1.000
_cell.length_b   1.000
_cell.length_c   1.000
_cell.angle_alpha   90.00
_cell.angle_beta   90.00
_cell.angle_gamma   90.00
#
_symmetry.space_group_name_H-M   'P 1'
#
loop_
_entity.id
_entity.type
_entity.pdbx_description
1 polymer ?
#
loop_
_entity_poly.entity_id
_entity_poly.type
_entity_poly.pdbx_seq_one_letter_code
_entity_poly.pdbx_strand_id
1 'polypeptide(L)'
;MRLKPITYLLLIFCIYIIGCASHRVNTLESTKYDQQKNQTEYLVFPFGSVILPGKWEKTRYNSVSLQQFFTNQDSVELSIALNDYTKFEFNQDGSKKGFDFLNAYYEWETNYRKSLNGLNSRIIESDKQKNYMVFQLFGQYKENNINVFYLIKMPKNILNTISISSTKWDDDKKISFLRGLNR
;
A
#
# COMPACT_ATOMS: atom_id res chain seq x y z
N MET A 1 -15.43 -41.19 -36.88
CA MET A 1 -15.67 -39.81 -37.33
C MET A 1 -14.46 -38.96 -36.90
N ARG A 2 -13.50 -38.70 -37.80
CA ARG A 2 -12.24 -38.00 -37.48
C ARG A 2 -12.50 -36.49 -37.46
N LEU A 3 -12.38 -35.87 -36.29
CA LEU A 3 -12.43 -34.42 -36.14
C LEU A 3 -11.29 -33.78 -36.95
N LYS A 4 -11.63 -32.80 -37.80
CA LYS A 4 -10.67 -32.10 -38.67
C LYS A 4 -9.68 -31.28 -37.81
N PRO A 5 -8.42 -31.13 -38.22
CA PRO A 5 -7.39 -30.41 -37.44
C PRO A 5 -7.75 -28.95 -37.13
N ILE A 6 -8.59 -28.32 -37.96
CA ILE A 6 -9.17 -26.98 -37.72
C ILE A 6 -10.02 -26.91 -36.45
N THR A 7 -10.69 -28.01 -36.08
CA THR A 7 -11.52 -28.08 -34.87
C THR A 7 -10.69 -28.05 -33.59
N TYR A 8 -9.48 -28.62 -33.61
CA TYR A 8 -8.54 -28.56 -32.48
C TYR A 8 -7.94 -27.15 -32.30
N LEU A 9 -7.70 -26.44 -33.41
CA LEU A 9 -7.15 -25.09 -33.42
C LEU A 9 -8.13 -24.06 -32.82
N LEU A 10 -9.43 -24.21 -33.10
CA LEU A 10 -10.49 -23.40 -32.49
C LEU A 10 -10.68 -23.69 -31.00
N LEU A 11 -10.50 -24.95 -30.57
CA LEU A 11 -10.61 -25.34 -29.17
C LEU A 11 -9.46 -24.79 -28.33
N ILE A 12 -8.24 -24.76 -28.87
CA ILE A 12 -7.06 -24.16 -28.22
C ILE A 12 -7.20 -22.64 -28.12
N PHE A 13 -7.76 -21.97 -29.14
CA PHE A 13 -8.00 -20.53 -29.10
C PHE A 13 -9.03 -20.11 -28.03
N CYS A 14 -10.02 -20.96 -27.75
CA CYS A 14 -11.02 -20.72 -26.70
C CYS A 14 -10.45 -20.84 -25.27
N ILE A 15 -9.30 -21.48 -25.06
CA ILE A 15 -8.68 -21.60 -23.73
C ILE A 15 -7.92 -20.31 -23.35
N TYR A 16 -7.50 -19.51 -24.34
CA TYR A 16 -6.77 -18.26 -24.09
C TYR A 16 -7.65 -17.04 -23.79
N ILE A 17 -8.98 -17.14 -24.01
CA ILE A 17 -9.92 -16.03 -23.80
C ILE A 17 -10.66 -16.07 -22.46
N ILE A 18 -10.37 -17.04 -21.59
CA ILE A 18 -10.78 -16.98 -20.18
C ILE A 18 -9.82 -16.01 -19.49
N GLY A 19 -9.85 -14.76 -19.95
CA GLY A 19 -9.15 -13.64 -19.38
C GLY A 19 -9.54 -13.54 -17.91
N CYS A 20 -8.53 -13.28 -17.10
CA CYS A 20 -8.64 -13.03 -15.67
C CYS A 20 -9.72 -11.96 -15.43
N ALA A 21 -10.93 -12.39 -15.06
CA ALA A 21 -12.00 -11.47 -14.71
C ALA A 21 -11.59 -10.76 -13.42
N SER A 22 -11.02 -9.56 -13.55
CA SER A 22 -10.69 -8.72 -12.41
C SER A 22 -11.99 -8.29 -11.74
N HIS A 23 -12.38 -9.01 -10.69
CA HIS A 23 -13.52 -8.64 -9.87
C HIS A 23 -13.21 -7.31 -9.17
N ARG A 24 -13.81 -6.22 -9.66
CA ARG A 24 -13.80 -4.92 -8.97
C ARG A 24 -14.66 -5.02 -7.72
N VAL A 25 -14.04 -4.80 -6.56
CA VAL A 25 -14.78 -4.66 -5.29
C VAL A 25 -15.24 -3.20 -5.21
N ASN A 26 -16.55 -2.99 -5.09
CA ASN A 26 -17.08 -1.65 -4.83
C ASN A 26 -16.70 -1.25 -3.40
N THR A 27 -16.04 -0.10 -3.24
CA THR A 27 -15.66 0.45 -1.95
C THR A 27 -16.57 1.61 -1.56
N LEU A 28 -16.81 1.74 -0.25
CA LEU A 28 -17.38 2.95 0.33
C LEU A 28 -16.28 3.64 1.13
N GLU A 29 -16.05 4.93 0.86
CA GLU A 29 -15.01 5.70 1.53
C GLU A 29 -15.60 6.81 2.38
N SER A 30 -14.99 7.07 3.53
CA SER A 30 -15.34 8.18 4.40
C SER A 30 -14.09 8.81 5.01
N THR A 31 -14.10 10.13 5.16
CA THR A 31 -13.08 10.87 5.90
C THR A 31 -13.79 11.82 6.85
N LYS A 32 -13.51 11.72 8.15
CA LYS A 32 -14.16 12.54 9.19
C LYS A 32 -13.14 13.02 10.21
N TYR A 33 -13.14 14.33 10.46
CA TYR A 33 -12.40 14.92 11.57
C TYR A 33 -13.28 14.95 12.83
N ASP A 34 -12.77 14.42 13.93
CA ASP A 34 -13.34 14.51 15.27
C ASP A 34 -12.56 15.57 16.06
N GLN A 35 -13.20 16.72 16.30
CA GLN A 35 -12.60 17.84 17.02
C GLN A 35 -12.39 17.54 18.51
N GLN A 36 -13.22 16.68 19.13
CA GLN A 36 -13.10 16.36 20.55
C GLN A 36 -11.87 15.48 20.80
N LYS A 37 -11.62 14.52 19.91
CA LYS A 37 -10.44 13.64 19.97
C LYS A 37 -9.22 14.18 19.24
N ASN A 38 -9.38 15.28 18.50
CA ASN A 38 -8.40 15.86 17.61
C ASN A 38 -7.76 14.81 16.67
N GLN A 39 -8.59 14.11 15.90
CA GLN A 39 -8.15 13.06 14.99
C GLN A 39 -8.99 13.03 13.71
N THR A 40 -8.37 12.65 12.60
CA THR A 40 -9.05 12.33 11.34
C THR A 40 -9.15 10.83 11.17
N GLU A 41 -10.35 10.31 11.03
CA GLU A 41 -10.60 8.93 10.62
C GLU A 41 -10.75 8.85 9.09
N TYR A 42 -10.02 7.92 8.48
CA TYR A 42 -10.21 7.50 7.09
C TYR A 42 -10.66 6.05 7.05
N LEU A 43 -11.84 5.80 6.48
CA LEU A 43 -12.46 4.48 6.35
C LEU A 43 -12.59 4.13 4.86
N VAL A 44 -12.25 2.89 4.52
CA VAL A 44 -12.52 2.26 3.22
C VAL A 44 -13.19 0.93 3.50
N PHE A 45 -14.50 0.80 3.31
CA PHE A 45 -15.19 -0.47 3.48
C PHE A 45 -15.03 -1.34 2.22
N PRO A 46 -14.70 -2.65 2.34
CA PRO A 46 -14.55 -3.45 3.56
C PRO A 46 -13.11 -3.52 4.14
N PHE A 47 -12.18 -2.75 3.59
CA PHE A 47 -10.74 -2.81 3.91
C PHE A 47 -10.34 -2.20 5.27
N GLY A 48 -11.23 -1.48 5.95
CA GLY A 48 -11.02 -1.00 7.32
C GLY A 48 -10.68 0.49 7.38
N SER A 49 -10.08 0.93 8.49
CA SER A 49 -9.82 2.34 8.76
C SER A 49 -8.43 2.64 9.29
N VAL A 50 -8.04 3.91 9.16
CA VAL A 50 -6.83 4.50 9.75
C VAL A 50 -7.25 5.76 10.52
N ILE A 51 -6.71 5.89 11.74
CA ILE A 51 -6.87 7.07 12.57
C ILE A 51 -5.58 7.88 12.50
N LEU A 52 -5.68 9.13 12.05
CA LEU A 52 -4.59 10.08 11.99
C LEU A 52 -4.74 11.11 13.12
N PRO A 53 -3.70 11.38 13.93
CA PRO A 53 -3.76 12.45 14.91
C PRO A 53 -3.74 13.82 14.22
N GLY A 54 -4.55 14.74 14.72
CA GLY A 54 -4.76 16.07 14.16
C GLY A 54 -5.77 16.10 13.01
N LYS A 55 -5.94 17.30 12.44
CA LYS A 55 -6.80 17.53 11.28
C LYS A 55 -6.03 17.29 9.98
N TRP A 56 -6.48 16.30 9.23
CA TRP A 56 -6.00 15.98 7.88
C TRP A 56 -7.12 16.15 6.86
N GLU A 57 -6.76 16.72 5.71
CA GLU A 57 -7.67 16.97 4.59
C GLU A 57 -7.34 16.02 3.44
N LYS A 58 -8.36 15.34 2.93
CA LYS A 58 -8.26 14.42 1.78
C LYS A 58 -7.96 15.25 0.52
N THR A 59 -6.92 14.88 -0.23
CA THR A 59 -6.54 15.59 -1.47
C THR A 59 -6.76 14.71 -2.69
N ARG A 60 -5.69 14.24 -3.34
CA ARG A 60 -5.75 13.47 -4.58
C ARG A 60 -5.80 11.97 -4.32
N TYR A 61 -6.34 11.22 -5.28
CA TYR A 61 -6.30 9.77 -5.31
C TYR A 61 -5.45 9.29 -6.49
N ASN A 62 -4.56 8.33 -6.26
CA ASN A 62 -3.84 7.64 -7.31
C ASN A 62 -4.52 6.29 -7.58
N SER A 63 -5.23 6.18 -8.71
CA SER A 63 -5.96 4.97 -9.08
C SER A 63 -5.09 3.79 -9.49
N VAL A 64 -3.81 4.02 -9.80
CA VAL A 64 -2.87 2.96 -10.17
C VAL A 64 -2.31 2.29 -8.92
N SER A 65 -1.90 3.08 -7.93
CA SER A 65 -1.36 2.56 -6.65
C SER A 65 -2.41 2.41 -5.54
N LEU A 66 -3.66 2.79 -5.83
CA LEU A 66 -4.79 2.83 -4.89
C LEU A 66 -4.49 3.65 -3.62
N GLN A 67 -3.69 4.71 -3.78
CA GLN A 67 -3.25 5.57 -2.68
C GLN A 67 -4.13 6.81 -2.57
N GLN A 68 -4.71 7.01 -1.40
CA GLN A 68 -5.36 8.27 -1.03
C GLN A 68 -4.36 9.19 -0.34
N PHE A 69 -4.22 10.41 -0.84
CA PHE A 69 -3.35 11.43 -0.26
C PHE A 69 -4.09 12.33 0.71
N PHE A 70 -3.37 12.79 1.73
CA PHE A 70 -3.86 13.71 2.76
C PHE A 70 -2.82 14.78 3.04
N THR A 71 -3.28 15.98 3.38
CA THR A 71 -2.44 17.08 3.84
C THR A 71 -2.92 17.63 5.18
N ASN A 72 -2.00 18.07 6.04
CA ASN A 72 -2.34 18.76 7.29
C ASN A 72 -2.02 20.27 7.20
N GLN A 73 -2.23 21.00 8.31
CA GLN A 73 -1.96 22.44 8.41
C GLN A 73 -0.49 22.82 8.22
N ASP A 74 0.46 21.90 8.46
CA ASP A 74 1.89 22.10 8.22
C ASP A 74 2.27 21.88 6.74
N SER A 75 1.28 21.63 5.86
CA SER A 75 1.47 21.19 4.49
C SER A 75 2.29 19.90 4.38
N VAL A 76 2.23 19.05 5.41
CA VAL A 76 2.79 17.70 5.37
C VAL A 76 1.84 16.83 4.58
N GLU A 77 2.37 16.13 3.59
CA GLU A 77 1.62 15.16 2.82
C GLU A 77 1.91 13.74 3.30
N LEU A 78 0.86 12.93 3.40
CA LEU A 78 0.94 11.49 3.54
C LEU A 78 0.05 10.79 2.51
N SER A 79 0.30 9.51 2.27
CA SER A 79 -0.60 8.65 1.50
C SER A 79 -0.99 7.41 2.28
N ILE A 80 -2.21 6.92 2.06
CA ILE A 80 -2.74 5.69 2.67
C ILE A 80 -3.29 4.79 1.57
N ALA A 81 -2.90 3.52 1.57
CA ALA A 81 -3.53 2.47 0.78
C ALA A 81 -3.96 1.31 1.70
N LEU A 82 -5.18 0.81 1.49
CA LEU A 82 -5.75 -0.32 2.22
C LEU A 82 -6.08 -1.41 1.19
N ASN A 83 -5.21 -2.42 1.10
CA ASN A 83 -5.24 -3.41 0.03
C ASN A 83 -5.44 -4.82 0.57
N ASP A 84 -6.25 -5.61 -0.12
CA ASP A 84 -6.33 -7.05 0.11
C ASP A 84 -4.97 -7.70 -0.21
N TYR A 85 -4.41 -8.40 0.77
CA TYR A 85 -3.09 -9.02 0.70
C TYR A 85 -2.98 -10.12 -0.39
N THR A 86 -4.11 -10.62 -0.89
CA THR A 86 -4.15 -11.61 -1.99
C THR A 86 -4.03 -10.99 -3.38
N LYS A 87 -4.09 -9.66 -3.51
CA LYS A 87 -4.02 -8.98 -4.82
C LYS A 87 -2.59 -8.81 -5.34
N PHE A 88 -1.60 -9.15 -4.53
CA PHE A 88 -0.20 -9.09 -4.91
C PHE A 88 0.22 -10.36 -5.64
N GLU A 89 0.97 -10.22 -6.74
CA GLU A 89 1.41 -11.33 -7.60
C GLU A 89 2.17 -12.43 -6.82
N PHE A 90 2.91 -12.05 -5.79
CA PHE A 90 3.68 -12.98 -4.94
C PHE A 90 2.83 -13.72 -3.89
N ASN A 91 1.53 -13.42 -3.79
CA ASN A 91 0.65 -13.92 -2.73
C ASN A 91 -0.81 -14.16 -3.17
N GLN A 92 -1.04 -14.46 -4.45
CA GLN A 92 -2.40 -14.73 -4.98
C GLN A 92 -3.07 -15.96 -4.34
N ASP A 93 -2.28 -16.90 -3.82
CA ASP A 93 -2.74 -18.07 -3.09
C ASP A 93 -3.08 -17.78 -1.61
N GLY A 94 -2.80 -16.56 -1.13
CA GLY A 94 -3.01 -16.15 0.25
C GLY A 94 -2.16 -16.90 1.28
N SER A 95 -1.08 -17.56 0.86
CA SER A 95 -0.22 -18.40 1.69
C SER A 95 0.61 -17.61 2.71
N LYS A 96 1.05 -16.41 2.36
CA LYS A 96 1.83 -15.53 3.25
C LYS A 96 0.88 -14.67 4.05
N LYS A 97 0.94 -14.78 5.38
CA LYS A 97 0.09 -14.06 6.33
C LYS A 97 0.94 -13.40 7.40
N GLY A 98 0.31 -12.54 8.21
CA GLY A 98 0.98 -11.72 9.22
C GLY A 98 2.30 -11.10 8.72
N PHE A 99 3.32 -11.24 9.56
CA PHE A 99 4.65 -10.72 9.30
C PHE A 99 5.35 -11.33 8.08
N ASP A 100 5.04 -12.58 7.72
CA ASP A 100 5.64 -13.23 6.55
C ASP A 100 5.20 -12.55 5.25
N PHE A 101 3.95 -12.08 5.21
CA PHE A 101 3.48 -11.22 4.11
C PHE A 101 4.19 -9.87 4.11
N LEU A 102 4.39 -9.24 5.27
CA LEU A 102 5.06 -7.93 5.35
C LEU A 102 6.51 -7.98 4.86
N ASN A 103 7.24 -9.05 5.19
CA ASN A 103 8.59 -9.27 4.65
C ASN A 103 8.56 -9.43 3.13
N ALA A 104 7.65 -10.26 2.60
CA ALA A 104 7.52 -10.44 1.15
C ALA A 104 7.10 -9.15 0.44
N TYR A 105 6.21 -8.35 1.04
CA TYR A 105 5.83 -7.04 0.52
C TYR A 105 7.00 -6.06 0.51
N TYR A 106 7.78 -6.00 1.59
CA TYR A 106 8.98 -5.17 1.66
C TYR A 106 9.98 -5.55 0.56
N GLU A 107 10.28 -6.84 0.40
CA GLU A 107 11.17 -7.32 -0.67
C GLU A 107 10.62 -6.98 -2.05
N TRP A 108 9.34 -7.24 -2.29
CA TRP A 108 8.69 -6.93 -3.57
C TRP A 108 8.75 -5.43 -3.91
N GLU A 109 8.31 -4.56 -3.00
CA GLU A 109 8.31 -3.10 -3.20
C GLU A 109 9.74 -2.57 -3.37
N THR A 110 10.68 -2.99 -2.52
CA THR A 110 12.06 -2.49 -2.59
C THR A 110 12.80 -2.98 -3.84
N ASN A 111 12.57 -4.22 -4.29
CA ASN A 111 13.13 -4.72 -5.55
C ASN A 111 12.55 -3.99 -6.77
N TYR A 112 11.23 -3.73 -6.77
CA TYR A 112 10.58 -2.92 -7.79
C TYR A 112 11.18 -1.51 -7.86
N ARG A 113 11.36 -0.84 -6.72
CA ARG A 113 11.93 0.52 -6.64
C ARG A 113 13.40 0.58 -6.98
N LYS A 114 14.18 -0.43 -6.57
CA LYS A 114 15.58 -0.56 -6.93
C LYS A 114 15.75 -0.76 -8.45
N SER A 115 14.96 -1.65 -9.05
CA SER A 115 15.06 -1.95 -10.48
C SER A 115 14.58 -0.80 -11.37
N LEU A 116 13.51 -0.08 -10.98
CA LEU A 116 12.97 1.01 -11.79
C LEU A 116 13.64 2.37 -11.54
N ASN A 117 14.05 2.64 -10.31
CA ASN A 117 14.44 3.97 -9.88
C ASN A 117 15.83 4.02 -9.25
N GLY A 118 16.53 2.89 -9.07
CA GLY A 118 17.84 2.84 -8.41
C GLY A 118 17.79 3.19 -6.92
N LEU A 119 16.59 3.21 -6.32
CA LEU A 119 16.41 3.61 -4.93
C LEU A 119 16.94 2.54 -3.98
N ASN A 120 17.51 3.00 -2.88
CA ASN A 120 17.92 2.17 -1.76
C ASN A 120 16.79 2.06 -0.74
N SER A 121 16.89 1.06 0.13
CA SER A 121 15.93 0.80 1.18
C SER A 121 16.62 0.37 2.47
N ARG A 122 15.99 0.67 3.60
CA ARG A 122 16.39 0.11 4.90
C ARG A 122 15.18 -0.04 5.82
N ILE A 123 15.16 -1.11 6.60
CA ILE A 123 14.22 -1.28 7.71
C ILE A 123 14.70 -0.40 8.87
N ILE A 124 13.78 0.38 9.42
CA ILE A 124 14.02 1.22 10.61
C ILE A 124 13.60 0.45 11.85
N GLU A 125 12.47 -0.23 11.77
CA GLU A 125 11.88 -0.99 12.87
C GLU A 125 10.91 -2.04 12.35
N SER A 126 10.77 -3.14 13.05
CA SER A 126 9.74 -4.15 12.77
C SER A 126 9.37 -4.90 14.05
N ASP A 127 8.13 -5.40 14.09
CA ASP A 127 7.64 -6.24 15.19
C ASP A 127 6.77 -7.35 14.63
N LYS A 128 7.25 -8.59 14.79
CA LYS A 128 6.56 -9.79 14.33
C LYS A 128 5.26 -10.05 15.08
N GLN A 129 5.20 -9.73 16.37
CA GLN A 129 4.01 -9.99 17.20
C GLN A 129 2.89 -9.01 16.86
N LYS A 130 3.26 -7.74 16.63
CA LYS A 130 2.31 -6.67 16.26
C LYS A 130 2.02 -6.59 14.75
N ASN A 131 2.71 -7.38 13.93
CA ASN A 131 2.57 -7.38 12.47
C ASN A 131 2.69 -5.98 11.86
N TYR A 132 3.82 -5.29 12.11
CA TYR A 132 4.15 -4.05 11.41
C TYR A 132 5.64 -3.93 11.09
N MET A 133 5.94 -3.04 10.15
CA MET A 133 7.30 -2.64 9.78
C MET A 133 7.31 -1.16 9.39
N VAL A 134 8.33 -0.45 9.85
CA VAL A 134 8.68 0.90 9.38
C VAL A 134 9.95 0.80 8.56
N PHE A 135 9.93 1.29 7.33
CA PHE A 135 11.09 1.30 6.44
C PHE A 135 11.19 2.59 5.65
N GLN A 136 12.36 2.84 5.09
CA GLN A 136 12.66 4.02 4.28
C GLN A 136 13.03 3.60 2.88
N LEU A 137 12.56 4.36 1.88
CA LEU A 137 13.09 4.40 0.54
C LEU A 137 13.84 5.72 0.34
N PHE A 138 15.08 5.65 -0.14
CA PHE A 138 15.90 6.85 -0.32
C PHE A 138 16.87 6.73 -1.49
N GLY A 139 17.24 7.87 -2.06
CA GLY A 139 18.21 7.95 -3.16
C GLY A 139 17.89 9.04 -4.16
N GLN A 140 18.70 9.13 -5.21
CA GLN A 140 18.46 10.06 -6.30
C GLN A 140 17.62 9.39 -7.38
N TYR A 141 16.54 10.05 -7.81
CA TYR A 141 15.80 9.65 -9.00
C TYR A 141 15.54 10.87 -9.88
N LYS A 142 16.12 10.84 -11.09
CA LYS A 142 16.26 12.03 -11.94
C LYS A 142 16.98 13.15 -11.15
N GLU A 143 16.46 14.36 -11.17
CA GLU A 143 17.01 15.53 -10.45
C GLU A 143 16.47 15.68 -9.02
N ASN A 144 15.70 14.70 -8.52
CA ASN A 144 15.05 14.79 -7.22
C ASN A 144 15.67 13.82 -6.21
N ASN A 145 15.93 14.32 -5.00
CA ASN A 145 16.22 13.48 -3.86
C ASN A 145 14.91 12.86 -3.34
N ILE A 146 14.83 11.54 -3.41
CA ILE A 146 13.73 10.77 -2.86
C ILE A 146 14.08 10.41 -1.42
N ASN A 147 13.17 10.73 -0.50
CA ASN A 147 13.23 10.32 0.89
C ASN A 147 11.81 10.09 1.40
N VAL A 148 11.40 8.82 1.47
CA VAL A 148 10.03 8.43 1.82
C VAL A 148 10.06 7.37 2.92
N PHE A 149 9.28 7.61 3.97
CA PHE A 149 9.11 6.67 5.08
C PHE A 149 7.78 5.97 4.95
N TYR A 150 7.77 4.67 5.20
CA TYR A 150 6.60 3.82 5.12
C TYR A 150 6.34 3.17 6.47
N LEU A 151 5.07 3.11 6.88
CA LEU A 151 4.54 2.15 7.82
C LEU A 151 3.71 1.15 7.02
N ILE A 152 4.05 -0.13 7.14
CA ILE A 152 3.20 -1.23 6.71
C ILE A 152 2.73 -2.01 7.93
N LYS A 153 1.44 -2.34 7.98
CA LYS A 153 0.85 -3.20 8.99
C LYS A 153 -0.29 -4.02 8.38
N MET A 154 -0.62 -5.16 8.99
CA MET A 154 -1.64 -6.05 8.43
C MET A 154 -2.75 -6.45 9.40
N PRO A 155 -3.66 -5.52 9.75
CA PRO A 155 -4.86 -5.87 10.51
C PRO A 155 -5.83 -6.71 9.66
N LYS A 156 -6.23 -7.88 10.17
CA LYS A 156 -7.29 -8.73 9.57
C LYS A 156 -7.09 -9.00 8.06
N ASN A 157 -5.85 -9.33 7.65
CA ASN A 157 -5.48 -9.65 6.26
C ASN A 157 -5.60 -8.49 5.25
N ILE A 158 -5.72 -7.24 5.72
CA ILE A 158 -5.62 -6.06 4.87
C ILE A 158 -4.25 -5.44 5.08
N LEU A 159 -3.50 -5.25 4.00
CA LEU A 159 -2.29 -4.46 4.02
C LEU A 159 -2.65 -2.98 4.13
N ASN A 160 -2.25 -2.37 5.24
CA ASN A 160 -2.28 -0.93 5.41
C ASN A 160 -0.88 -0.39 5.09
N THR A 161 -0.76 0.38 4.01
CA THR A 161 0.47 1.09 3.66
C THR A 161 0.25 2.58 3.88
N ILE A 162 1.03 3.17 4.78
CA ILE A 162 1.02 4.62 5.05
C ILE A 162 2.41 5.15 4.72
N SER A 163 2.50 6.20 3.89
CA SER A 163 3.80 6.80 3.54
C SER A 163 3.84 8.30 3.74
N ILE A 164 5.03 8.82 4.07
CA ILE A 164 5.29 10.25 4.27
C ILE A 164 6.57 10.64 3.50
N SER A 165 6.45 11.64 2.63
CA SER A 165 7.54 12.18 1.80
C SER A 165 7.82 13.67 2.05
N SER A 166 7.24 14.24 3.11
CA SER A 166 7.27 15.68 3.41
C SER A 166 8.69 16.22 3.62
N THR A 167 8.95 17.42 3.11
CA THR A 167 10.16 18.21 3.41
C THR A 167 9.97 19.14 4.61
N LYS A 168 8.75 19.21 5.16
CA LYS A 168 8.38 20.09 6.30
C LYS A 168 8.71 19.49 7.65
N TRP A 169 8.82 18.16 7.72
CA TRP A 169 9.25 17.43 8.91
C TRP A 169 10.65 16.84 8.66
N ASP A 170 11.46 16.81 9.71
CA ASP A 170 12.67 15.99 9.72
C ASP A 170 12.32 14.49 9.76
N ASP A 171 13.34 13.65 9.60
CA ASP A 171 13.15 12.21 9.52
C ASP A 171 12.68 11.61 10.86
N ASP A 172 13.19 12.12 11.99
CA ASP A 172 12.79 11.65 13.33
C ASP A 172 11.31 11.91 13.62
N LYS A 173 10.79 13.07 13.20
CA LYS A 173 9.36 13.42 13.34
C LYS A 173 8.48 12.56 12.45
N LYS A 174 8.90 12.26 11.20
CA LYS A 174 8.17 11.32 10.32
C LYS A 174 8.11 9.93 10.93
N ILE A 175 9.24 9.41 11.40
CA ILE A 175 9.33 8.08 12.02
C ILE A 175 8.47 8.03 13.29
N SER A 176 8.57 9.05 14.14
CA SER A 176 7.79 9.13 15.38
C SER A 176 6.28 9.21 15.12
N PHE A 177 5.87 9.97 14.11
CA PHE A 177 4.47 10.02 13.69
C PHE A 177 3.98 8.64 13.21
N LEU A 178 4.72 7.99 12.32
CA LEU A 178 4.38 6.65 11.81
C LEU A 178 4.30 5.62 12.94
N ARG A 179 5.25 5.62 13.88
CA ARG A 179 5.19 4.76 15.08
C ARG A 179 3.93 5.00 15.90
N GLY A 180 3.50 6.25 16.02
CA GLY A 180 2.27 6.63 16.71
C GLY A 180 1.01 6.00 16.12
N LEU A 181 0.99 5.72 14.81
CA LEU A 181 -0.14 5.10 14.11
C LEU A 181 -0.25 3.58 14.31
N ASN A 182 0.72 2.97 14.99
CA ASN A 182 0.72 1.54 15.32
C ASN A 182 0.07 1.24 16.68
N ARG A 183 -0.38 2.26 17.41
CA ARG A 183 -1.03 2.12 18.71
C ARG A 183 -2.50 1.70 18.58
#